data_AF-A0AA46TKS0-F1
#
_entry.id   AF-A0AA46TKS0-F1
#
_cell.length_a   1.000
_cell.length_b   1.000
_cell.length_c   1.000
_cell.angle_alpha   90.00
_cell.angle_beta   90.00
_cell.angle_gamma   90.00
#
_symmetry.space_group_name_H-M   'P 1'
#
loop_
_entity.id
_entity.type
_entity.pdbx_description
1 polymer ?
#
loop_
_entity_poly.entity_id
_entity_poly.type
_entity_poly.pdbx_seq_one_letter_code
_entity_poly.pdbx_strand_id
1 'polypeptide(L)'
;MQTVAATAGLPPRSDRARLATMFHLASNVIVSFIVPLAALPSTASTGRTWVAAGLVAVYAVLHGLVLRGAVSPWMATRTRDLLMWALVAVTALAWPLMMPIDDGGPLAWAWLTVFTIGAVVLVWRPVAAGCVVVTIVAADVLGAVAYDEPWPGVVLVSLLVGGAVAAAEWLAVWMFRVLLAAEAGREAEARLAVAEERLRFARDLHDVIGHRLTVIALKAELAGSLADVDPRRVVAETEAIRTLAGTALREVRETVHDVHTTDVDEQLRAAELVLTSAGVRCTIHYEELDLSPVTARFLGSVVREGVTKSCDTATRVRATSGSRPPATAAG
;
A
#
# COMPACT_ATOMS: atom_id res chain seq x y z
N MET A 1 -4.10 -7.22 26.41
CA MET A 1 -3.20 -6.91 25.27
C MET A 1 -2.25 -5.82 25.71
N GLN A 2 -0.96 -6.11 25.56
CA GLN A 2 0.12 -5.17 25.80
C GLN A 2 -0.08 -3.87 25.02
N THR A 3 0.28 -2.78 25.70
CA THR A 3 0.62 -1.47 25.17
C THR A 3 1.35 -1.53 23.82
N VAL A 4 0.72 -1.02 22.76
CA VAL A 4 1.46 -0.54 21.59
C VAL A 4 1.52 0.97 21.72
N ALA A 5 2.71 1.43 22.09
CA ALA A 5 3.10 2.80 22.20
C ALA A 5 2.78 3.58 20.92
N ALA A 6 2.41 4.84 21.12
CA ALA A 6 2.45 5.88 20.12
C ALA A 6 3.86 5.97 19.51
N THR A 7 4.10 5.25 18.42
CA THR A 7 5.17 5.58 17.49
C THR A 7 4.66 6.73 16.65
N ALA A 8 5.26 7.91 16.84
CA ALA A 8 5.27 8.97 15.83
C ALA A 8 5.40 8.31 14.46
N GLY A 9 4.35 8.43 13.64
CA GLY A 9 4.04 7.54 12.53
C GLY A 9 5.21 7.38 11.59
N LEU A 10 5.96 6.29 11.77
CA LEU A 10 6.92 5.90 10.77
C LEU A 10 6.11 5.47 9.55
N PRO A 11 6.43 5.97 8.36
CA PRO A 11 5.64 5.70 7.18
C PRO A 11 5.63 4.18 6.90
N PRO A 12 4.59 3.66 6.21
CA PRO A 12 4.44 2.24 5.89
C PRO A 12 5.73 1.66 5.30
N ARG A 13 5.94 0.34 5.44
CA ARG A 13 7.21 -0.30 5.03
C ARG A 13 7.54 -0.05 3.55
N SER A 14 6.53 0.08 2.69
CA SER A 14 6.66 0.52 1.29
C SER A 14 7.23 1.92 1.13
N ASP A 15 6.82 2.87 1.96
CA ASP A 15 7.31 4.25 1.89
C ASP A 15 8.78 4.35 2.31
N ARG A 16 9.20 3.58 3.32
CA ARG A 16 10.63 3.52 3.70
C ARG A 16 11.47 2.86 2.61
N ALA A 17 10.96 1.79 2.00
CA ALA A 17 11.63 1.12 0.89
C ALA A 17 11.74 2.05 -0.32
N ARG A 18 10.66 2.76 -0.66
CA ARG A 18 10.63 3.77 -1.72
C ARG A 18 11.63 4.88 -1.45
N LEU A 19 11.66 5.41 -0.23
CA LEU A 19 12.58 6.46 0.18
C LEU A 19 14.03 5.97 0.09
N ALA A 20 14.32 4.75 0.55
CA ALA A 20 15.65 4.15 0.48
C ALA A 20 16.12 3.93 -0.97
N THR A 21 15.25 3.40 -1.85
CA THR A 21 15.55 3.25 -3.28
C THR A 21 15.75 4.61 -3.94
N MET A 22 14.89 5.59 -3.65
CA MET A 22 15.06 6.96 -4.18
C MET A 22 16.34 7.62 -3.68
N PHE A 23 16.68 7.44 -2.40
CA PHE A 23 17.92 7.94 -1.82
C PHE A 23 19.15 7.30 -2.47
N HIS A 24 19.14 5.98 -2.66
CA HIS A 24 20.21 5.27 -3.35
C HIS A 24 20.39 5.78 -4.79
N LEU A 25 19.30 5.90 -5.56
CA LEU A 25 19.37 6.42 -6.93
C LEU A 25 19.84 7.88 -6.97
N ALA A 26 19.35 8.72 -6.05
CA ALA A 26 19.80 10.12 -5.95
C ALA A 26 21.29 10.22 -5.58
N SER A 27 21.76 9.39 -4.64
CA SER A 27 23.18 9.31 -4.30
C SER A 27 24.02 8.87 -5.49
N ASN A 28 23.50 7.97 -6.33
CA ASN A 28 24.19 7.52 -7.54
C ASN A 28 24.34 8.63 -8.58
N VAL A 29 23.28 9.44 -8.78
CA VAL A 29 23.35 10.62 -9.63
C VAL A 29 24.41 11.59 -9.12
N ILE A 30 24.44 11.85 -7.80
CA ILE A 30 25.43 12.75 -7.18
C ILE A 30 26.86 12.26 -7.46
N VAL A 31 27.15 11.00 -7.18
CA VAL A 31 28.49 10.42 -7.39
C VAL A 31 28.89 10.45 -8.87
N SER A 32 27.93 10.32 -9.79
CA SER A 32 28.22 10.26 -11.23
C SER A 32 28.82 11.55 -11.82
N PHE A 33 28.63 12.72 -11.18
CA PHE A 33 29.16 13.99 -11.71
C PHE A 33 30.25 14.64 -10.83
N ILE A 34 30.54 14.13 -9.63
CA ILE A 34 31.60 14.68 -8.77
C ILE A 34 32.97 14.64 -9.44
N VAL A 35 33.35 13.47 -9.98
CA VAL A 35 34.66 13.27 -10.62
C VAL A 35 34.79 14.12 -11.90
N PRO A 36 33.81 14.12 -12.83
CA PRO A 36 33.84 15.00 -14.00
C PRO A 36 33.91 16.49 -13.64
N LEU A 37 33.20 16.92 -12.59
CA LEU A 37 33.22 18.31 -12.15
C LEU A 37 34.59 18.71 -11.57
N ALA A 38 35.21 17.82 -10.80
CA ALA A 38 36.56 18.04 -10.26
C ALA A 38 37.64 18.00 -11.35
N ALA A 39 37.40 17.26 -12.43
CA ALA A 39 38.30 17.13 -13.58
C ALA A 39 38.04 18.18 -14.67
N LEU A 40 37.23 19.20 -14.40
CA LEU A 40 37.05 20.30 -15.35
C LEU A 40 38.41 20.92 -15.70
N PRO A 41 38.69 21.16 -17.00
CA PRO A 41 40.01 21.60 -17.41
C PRO A 41 40.28 23.02 -16.87
N SER A 42 41.18 23.11 -15.90
CA SER A 42 41.57 24.35 -15.22
C SER A 42 42.46 25.25 -16.10
N THR A 43 43.12 24.66 -17.10
CA THR A 43 44.01 25.34 -18.07
C THR A 43 43.33 25.68 -19.40
N ALA A 44 42.06 25.29 -19.59
CA ALA A 44 41.29 25.55 -20.80
C ALA A 44 40.88 27.02 -20.96
N SER A 45 40.55 27.42 -22.19
CA SER A 45 39.83 28.68 -22.43
C SER A 45 38.52 28.71 -21.64
N THR A 46 38.18 29.87 -21.07
CA THR A 46 36.98 30.07 -20.25
C THR A 46 35.71 29.51 -20.90
N GLY A 47 35.58 29.66 -22.23
CA GLY A 47 34.45 29.12 -22.99
C GLY A 47 34.37 27.60 -22.96
N ARG A 48 35.49 26.88 -23.13
CA ARG A 48 35.50 25.41 -23.12
C ARG A 48 35.10 24.84 -21.76
N THR A 49 35.58 25.45 -20.67
CA THR A 49 35.24 25.03 -19.31
C THR A 49 33.74 25.20 -19.01
N TRP A 50 33.12 26.29 -19.47
CA TRP A 50 31.67 26.48 -19.31
C TRP A 50 30.83 25.50 -20.12
N VAL A 51 31.24 25.19 -21.36
CA VAL A 51 30.56 24.17 -22.17
C VAL A 51 30.69 22.79 -21.50
N ALA A 52 31.87 22.46 -20.97
CA ALA A 52 32.14 21.23 -20.24
C ALA A 52 31.25 21.09 -19.00
N ALA A 53 31.19 22.13 -18.17
CA ALA A 53 30.33 22.17 -16.98
C ALA A 53 28.84 22.04 -17.34
N GLY A 54 28.40 22.73 -18.41
CA GLY A 54 27.02 22.64 -18.90
C GLY A 54 26.66 21.23 -19.34
N LEU A 55 27.57 20.53 -20.02
CA LEU A 55 27.35 19.16 -20.47
C LEU A 55 27.27 18.17 -19.29
N VAL A 56 28.14 18.31 -18.29
CA VAL A 56 28.10 17.50 -17.05
C VAL A 56 26.76 17.72 -16.31
N ALA A 57 26.26 18.96 -16.27
CA ALA A 57 24.95 19.25 -15.69
C ALA A 57 23.80 18.59 -16.49
N VAL A 58 23.85 18.65 -17.82
CA VAL A 58 22.88 17.95 -18.68
C VAL A 58 22.92 16.43 -18.45
N TYR A 59 24.12 15.86 -18.36
CA TYR A 59 24.31 14.44 -18.04
C TYR A 59 23.66 14.07 -16.71
N ALA A 60 23.93 14.83 -15.63
CA ALA A 60 23.36 14.56 -14.31
C ALA A 60 21.82 14.59 -14.32
N VAL A 61 21.23 15.55 -15.03
CA VAL A 61 19.77 15.64 -15.20
C VAL A 61 19.23 14.44 -15.97
N LEU A 62 19.83 14.09 -17.11
CA LEU A 62 19.41 12.94 -17.91
C LEU A 62 19.53 11.62 -17.14
N HIS A 63 20.65 11.43 -16.43
CA HIS A 63 20.90 10.25 -15.62
C HIS A 63 19.82 10.11 -14.53
N GLY A 64 19.51 11.19 -13.80
CA GLY A 64 18.43 11.18 -12.82
C GLY A 64 17.05 10.92 -13.40
N LEU A 65 16.74 11.45 -14.59
CA LEU A 65 15.48 11.18 -15.29
C LEU A 65 15.35 9.72 -15.73
N VAL A 66 16.45 9.11 -16.20
CA VAL A 66 16.52 7.70 -16.58
C VAL A 66 16.28 6.81 -15.35
N LEU A 67 16.98 7.04 -14.25
CA LEU A 67 16.83 6.27 -13.02
C LEU A 67 15.42 6.43 -12.41
N ARG A 68 14.89 7.65 -12.39
CA ARG A 68 13.48 7.90 -12.00
C ARG A 68 12.53 7.12 -12.90
N GLY A 69 12.80 7.08 -14.20
CA GLY A 69 12.05 6.34 -15.19
C GLY A 69 12.01 4.83 -14.96
N ALA A 70 13.10 4.26 -14.44
CA ALA A 70 13.21 2.83 -14.14
C ALA A 70 12.31 2.39 -12.96
N VAL A 71 12.11 3.28 -11.99
CA VAL A 71 11.26 3.04 -10.80
C VAL A 71 9.81 3.45 -11.04
N SER A 72 9.57 4.39 -11.95
CA SER A 72 8.26 4.96 -12.24
C SER A 72 7.51 4.14 -13.30
N PRO A 73 6.43 3.39 -12.96
CA PRO A 73 5.73 2.54 -13.91
C PRO A 73 4.93 3.29 -14.98
N TRP A 74 4.58 4.57 -14.76
CA TRP A 74 3.74 5.36 -15.68
C TRP A 74 4.48 5.97 -16.87
N MET A 75 5.81 5.83 -16.95
CA MET A 75 6.55 6.41 -18.06
C MET A 75 6.51 5.50 -19.29
N ALA A 76 6.06 6.05 -20.42
CA ALA A 76 5.99 5.33 -21.68
C ALA A 76 7.37 4.79 -22.10
N THR A 77 7.40 3.60 -22.72
CA THR A 77 8.64 2.95 -23.18
C THR A 77 9.43 3.84 -24.13
N ARG A 78 8.76 4.48 -25.09
CA ARG A 78 9.38 5.42 -26.04
C ARG A 78 10.09 6.58 -25.34
N THR A 79 9.55 7.09 -24.24
CA THR A 79 10.18 8.19 -23.47
C THR A 79 11.42 7.69 -22.75
N ARG A 80 11.39 6.49 -22.16
CA ARG A 80 12.57 5.87 -21.53
C ARG A 80 13.68 5.64 -22.55
N ASP A 81 13.34 5.15 -23.73
CA ASP A 81 14.30 4.92 -24.82
C ASP A 81 14.91 6.23 -25.32
N LEU A 82 14.09 7.28 -25.49
CA LEU A 82 14.58 8.60 -25.89
C LEU A 82 15.55 9.19 -24.87
N LEU A 83 15.21 9.12 -23.58
CA LEU A 83 16.08 9.59 -22.50
C LEU A 83 17.39 8.80 -22.43
N MET A 84 17.34 7.50 -22.66
CA MET A 84 18.53 6.66 -22.70
C MET A 84 19.43 7.02 -23.90
N TRP A 85 18.86 7.18 -25.09
CA TRP A 85 19.62 7.64 -26.26
C TRP A 85 20.23 9.02 -26.05
N ALA A 86 19.49 9.94 -25.43
CA ALA A 86 20.01 11.25 -25.07
C ALA A 86 21.18 11.14 -24.07
N LEU A 87 21.08 10.27 -23.06
CA LEU A 87 22.16 10.02 -22.10
C LEU A 87 23.41 9.49 -22.80
N VAL A 88 23.27 8.45 -23.63
CA VAL A 88 24.38 7.86 -24.42
C VAL A 88 25.01 8.91 -25.34
N ALA A 89 24.20 9.73 -26.01
CA ALA A 89 24.70 10.80 -26.88
C ALA A 89 25.47 11.87 -26.10
N VAL A 90 25.00 12.26 -24.91
CA VAL A 90 25.69 13.21 -24.04
C VAL A 90 26.99 12.63 -23.49
N THR A 91 27.01 11.35 -23.10
CA THR A 91 28.24 10.65 -22.70
C THR A 91 29.26 10.63 -23.84
N ALA A 92 28.82 10.34 -25.07
CA ALA A 92 29.68 10.37 -26.24
C ALA A 92 30.17 11.78 -26.59
N LEU A 93 29.35 12.81 -26.42
CA LEU A 93 29.73 14.21 -26.67
C LEU A 93 30.65 14.77 -25.57
N ALA A 94 30.57 14.23 -24.35
CA ALA A 94 31.43 14.61 -23.24
C ALA A 94 32.88 14.21 -23.48
N TRP A 95 33.08 13.17 -24.27
CA TRP A 95 34.36 12.60 -24.60
C TRP A 95 35.41 13.61 -25.11
N PRO A 96 35.24 14.30 -26.26
CA PRO A 96 36.24 15.24 -26.77
C PRO A 96 36.41 16.50 -25.90
N LEU A 97 35.44 16.78 -25.04
CA LEU A 97 35.40 18.00 -24.24
C LEU A 97 36.06 17.84 -22.88
N MET A 98 35.95 16.65 -22.29
CA MET A 98 36.66 16.19 -21.09
C MET A 98 38.08 15.70 -21.42
N MET A 99 38.42 15.60 -22.71
CA MET A 99 39.76 15.33 -23.19
C MET A 99 40.72 16.43 -22.67
N PRO A 100 41.68 16.15 -21.76
CA PRO A 100 42.64 17.16 -21.38
C PRO A 100 43.53 17.44 -22.58
N ILE A 101 43.84 18.72 -22.75
CA ILE A 101 44.98 19.09 -23.57
C ILE A 101 46.26 18.95 -22.73
N ASP A 102 46.19 19.09 -21.38
CA ASP A 102 47.41 19.16 -20.56
C ASP A 102 47.41 18.37 -19.21
N ASP A 103 46.33 18.27 -18.39
CA ASP A 103 46.49 17.77 -16.99
C ASP A 103 45.37 16.87 -16.37
N GLY A 104 44.22 16.66 -17.03
CA GLY A 104 43.04 16.01 -16.42
C GLY A 104 42.93 14.51 -16.70
N GLY A 105 43.80 13.67 -16.15
CA GLY A 105 43.95 12.24 -16.50
C GLY A 105 42.68 11.43 -16.88
N PRO A 106 42.85 10.29 -17.59
CA PRO A 106 41.82 9.53 -18.33
C PRO A 106 40.56 9.08 -17.54
N LEU A 107 40.55 9.26 -16.23
CA LEU A 107 39.48 8.83 -15.33
C LEU A 107 38.17 9.61 -15.48
N ALA A 108 38.19 10.88 -15.91
CA ALA A 108 36.99 11.73 -15.90
C ALA A 108 35.89 11.29 -16.88
N TRP A 109 36.27 10.96 -18.12
CA TRP A 109 35.33 10.47 -19.14
C TRP A 109 34.94 9.01 -18.87
N ALA A 110 35.88 8.18 -18.40
CA ALA A 110 35.63 6.78 -18.05
C ALA A 110 34.66 6.67 -16.86
N TRP A 111 34.64 7.69 -16.00
CA TRP A 111 33.67 7.78 -14.91
C TRP A 111 32.24 7.90 -15.45
N LEU A 112 31.98 8.78 -16.41
CA LEU A 112 30.64 8.95 -17.01
C LEU A 112 30.15 7.67 -17.71
N THR A 113 31.05 6.95 -18.37
CA THR A 113 30.71 5.71 -19.08
C THR A 113 30.28 4.60 -18.12
N VAL A 114 30.95 4.46 -16.96
CA VAL A 114 30.60 3.52 -15.90
C VAL A 114 29.16 3.67 -15.40
N PHE A 115 28.69 4.90 -15.17
CA PHE A 115 27.30 5.14 -14.73
C PHE A 115 26.30 4.99 -15.88
N THR A 116 26.71 5.31 -17.11
CA THR A 116 25.88 5.06 -18.31
C THR A 116 25.64 3.57 -18.50
N ILE A 117 26.65 2.72 -18.27
CA ILE A 117 26.52 1.25 -18.30
C ILE A 117 25.48 0.77 -17.29
N GLY A 118 25.51 1.29 -16.06
CA GLY A 118 24.51 0.99 -15.02
C GLY A 118 23.09 1.26 -15.49
N ALA A 119 22.87 2.47 -15.99
CA ALA A 119 21.56 2.90 -16.46
C ALA A 119 21.06 2.07 -17.66
N VAL A 120 21.95 1.71 -18.60
CA VAL A 120 21.62 0.91 -19.80
C VAL A 120 21.01 -0.45 -19.44
N VAL A 121 21.53 -1.11 -18.41
CA VAL A 121 21.05 -2.44 -17.95
C VAL A 121 19.64 -2.36 -17.36
N LEU A 122 19.24 -1.20 -16.81
CA LEU A 122 17.91 -1.00 -16.24
C LEU A 122 16.81 -0.80 -17.28
N VAL A 123 17.14 -0.18 -18.42
CA VAL A 123 16.14 0.28 -19.40
C VAL A 123 16.04 -0.65 -20.60
N TRP A 124 17.17 -1.13 -21.12
CA TRP A 124 17.21 -1.88 -22.37
C TRP A 124 17.21 -3.39 -22.17
N ARG A 125 16.70 -4.10 -23.19
CA ARG A 125 16.79 -5.56 -23.26
C ARG A 125 18.27 -5.98 -23.28
N PRO A 126 18.61 -7.17 -22.74
CA PRO A 126 20.01 -7.58 -22.54
C PRO A 126 20.86 -7.51 -23.81
N VAL A 127 20.27 -7.81 -24.98
CA VAL A 127 20.98 -7.72 -26.27
C VAL A 127 21.32 -6.27 -26.65
N ALA A 128 20.36 -5.35 -26.53
CA ALA A 128 20.59 -3.93 -26.84
C ALA A 128 21.54 -3.28 -25.82
N ALA A 129 21.41 -3.66 -24.55
CA ALA A 129 22.34 -3.26 -23.50
C ALA A 129 23.77 -3.73 -23.81
N GLY A 130 23.94 -5.00 -24.22
CA GLY A 130 25.22 -5.56 -24.62
C GLY A 130 25.90 -4.78 -25.76
N CYS A 131 25.15 -4.45 -26.83
CA CYS A 131 25.70 -3.67 -27.94
C CYS A 131 26.24 -2.29 -27.50
N VAL A 132 25.52 -1.62 -26.59
CA VAL A 132 25.91 -0.29 -26.13
C VAL A 132 27.06 -0.35 -25.15
N VAL A 133 27.09 -1.35 -24.26
CA VAL A 133 28.26 -1.61 -23.41
C VAL A 133 29.50 -1.87 -24.26
N VAL A 134 29.40 -2.68 -25.32
CA VAL A 134 30.51 -2.91 -26.26
C VAL A 134 30.95 -1.60 -26.92
N THR A 135 30.01 -0.76 -27.35
CA THR A 135 30.33 0.54 -27.96
C THR A 135 31.04 1.47 -26.97
N ILE A 136 30.58 1.49 -25.72
CA ILE A 136 31.18 2.28 -24.64
C ILE A 136 32.61 1.79 -24.35
N VAL A 137 32.80 0.48 -24.20
CA VAL A 137 34.12 -0.11 -23.96
C VAL A 137 35.07 0.13 -25.13
N ALA A 138 34.57 0.10 -26.37
CA ALA A 138 35.37 0.45 -27.54
C ALA A 138 35.82 1.92 -27.51
N ALA A 139 34.94 2.84 -27.08
CA ALA A 139 35.33 4.22 -26.84
C ALA A 139 36.42 4.29 -25.75
N ASP A 140 36.23 3.61 -24.62
CA ASP A 140 37.19 3.55 -23.52
C ASP A 140 38.60 3.11 -23.99
N VAL A 141 38.67 2.10 -24.86
CA VAL A 141 39.93 1.64 -25.47
C VAL A 141 40.55 2.72 -26.35
N LEU A 142 39.77 3.38 -27.22
CA LEU A 142 40.27 4.46 -28.07
C LEU A 142 40.84 5.61 -27.24
N GLY A 143 40.21 5.92 -26.10
CA GLY A 143 40.70 6.92 -25.16
C GLY A 143 42.02 6.53 -24.54
N ALA A 144 42.09 5.34 -23.96
CA ALA A 144 43.31 4.84 -23.37
C ALA A 144 44.48 4.85 -24.38
N VAL A 145 44.24 4.42 -25.62
CA VAL A 145 45.25 4.46 -26.69
C VAL A 145 45.67 5.89 -27.03
N ALA A 146 44.72 6.84 -27.09
CA ALA A 146 45.03 8.24 -27.37
C ALA A 146 45.89 8.92 -26.28
N TYR A 147 45.88 8.39 -25.05
CA TYR A 147 46.64 8.91 -23.90
C TYR A 147 47.90 8.11 -23.55
N ASP A 148 48.26 7.11 -24.36
CA ASP A 148 49.35 6.19 -24.06
C ASP A 148 49.16 5.46 -22.71
N GLU A 149 47.89 5.25 -22.34
CA GLU A 149 47.49 4.55 -21.12
C GLU A 149 47.28 3.05 -21.42
N PRO A 150 47.57 2.15 -20.48
CA PRO A 150 47.36 0.73 -20.66
C PRO A 150 45.86 0.42 -20.72
N TRP A 151 45.33 0.38 -21.95
CA TRP A 151 43.93 0.09 -22.25
C TRP A 151 43.35 -1.16 -21.57
N PRO A 152 44.10 -2.25 -21.30
CA PRO A 152 43.53 -3.39 -20.57
C PRO A 152 43.11 -3.02 -19.15
N GLY A 153 43.85 -2.13 -18.48
CA GLY A 153 43.54 -1.65 -17.14
C GLY A 153 42.30 -0.77 -17.11
N VAL A 154 42.16 0.14 -18.07
CA VAL A 154 40.98 1.01 -18.21
C VAL A 154 39.73 0.17 -18.45
N VAL A 155 39.78 -0.76 -19.41
CA VAL A 155 38.65 -1.66 -19.69
C VAL A 155 38.28 -2.51 -18.47
N LEU A 156 39.27 -3.04 -17.74
CA LEU A 156 39.03 -3.82 -16.54
C LEU A 156 38.30 -2.98 -15.47
N VAL A 157 38.75 -1.75 -15.23
CA VAL A 157 38.10 -0.85 -14.27
C VAL A 157 36.69 -0.47 -14.72
N SER A 158 36.50 -0.09 -15.99
CA SER A 158 35.19 0.24 -16.54
C SER A 158 34.19 -0.91 -16.42
N LEU A 159 34.60 -2.14 -16.73
CA LEU A 159 33.74 -3.32 -16.63
C LEU A 159 33.45 -3.71 -15.18
N LEU A 160 34.44 -3.65 -14.29
CA LEU A 160 34.25 -4.00 -12.88
C LEU A 160 33.38 -2.97 -12.16
N VAL A 161 33.71 -1.68 -12.28
CA VAL A 161 32.97 -0.61 -11.61
C VAL A 161 31.60 -0.43 -12.28
N GLY A 162 31.52 -0.42 -13.62
CA GLY A 162 30.26 -0.33 -14.36
C GLY A 162 29.35 -1.52 -14.07
N GLY A 163 29.91 -2.74 -14.02
CA GLY A 163 29.18 -3.94 -13.63
C GLY A 163 28.69 -3.89 -12.17
N ALA A 164 29.51 -3.40 -11.24
CA ALA A 164 29.12 -3.24 -9.85
C ALA A 164 28.00 -2.20 -9.68
N VAL A 165 28.08 -1.06 -10.38
CA VAL A 165 27.03 -0.03 -10.39
C VAL A 165 25.75 -0.59 -11.00
N ALA A 166 25.83 -1.26 -12.15
CA ALA A 166 24.68 -1.91 -12.78
C ALA A 166 24.01 -2.94 -11.85
N ALA A 167 24.81 -3.77 -11.16
CA ALA A 167 24.32 -4.76 -10.23
C ALA A 167 23.65 -4.12 -9.00
N ALA A 168 24.24 -3.06 -8.45
CA ALA A 168 23.67 -2.32 -7.31
C ALA A 168 22.34 -1.67 -7.67
N GLU A 169 22.27 -1.01 -8.83
CA GLU A 169 21.05 -0.39 -9.34
C GLU A 169 19.96 -1.42 -9.63
N TRP A 170 20.32 -2.50 -10.33
CA TRP A 170 19.41 -3.60 -10.60
C TRP A 170 18.85 -4.20 -9.31
N LEU A 171 19.72 -4.46 -8.33
CA LEU A 171 19.34 -5.00 -7.02
C LEU A 171 18.41 -4.05 -6.27
N ALA A 172 18.71 -2.75 -6.27
CA ALA A 172 17.88 -1.75 -5.60
C ALA A 172 16.47 -1.65 -6.21
N VAL A 173 16.36 -1.68 -7.54
CA VAL A 173 15.07 -1.67 -8.25
C VAL A 173 14.34 -3.01 -8.09
N TRP A 174 15.04 -4.13 -8.17
CA TRP A 174 14.48 -5.47 -7.97
C TRP A 174 13.90 -5.61 -6.55
N MET A 175 14.67 -5.23 -5.53
CA MET A 175 14.23 -5.27 -4.13
C MET A 175 12.99 -4.40 -3.92
N PHE A 176 12.94 -3.21 -4.51
CA PHE A 176 11.76 -2.36 -4.45
C PHE A 176 10.52 -3.04 -5.05
N ARG A 177 10.66 -3.68 -6.22
CA ARG A 177 9.56 -4.42 -6.86
C ARG A 177 9.10 -5.63 -6.06
N VAL A 178 10.04 -6.38 -5.47
CA VAL A 178 9.74 -7.51 -4.58
C VAL A 178 8.93 -7.06 -3.37
N LEU A 179 9.30 -5.94 -2.75
CA LEU A 179 8.58 -5.40 -1.60
C LEU A 179 7.16 -4.96 -1.96
N LEU A 180 6.97 -4.30 -3.10
CA LEU A 180 5.64 -3.93 -3.59
C LEU A 180 4.77 -5.16 -3.88
N ALA A 181 5.34 -6.20 -4.50
CA ALA A 181 4.62 -7.46 -4.75
C ALA A 181 4.22 -8.16 -3.45
N ALA A 182 5.08 -8.15 -2.44
CA ALA A 182 4.78 -8.72 -1.12
C ALA A 182 3.69 -7.95 -0.36
N GLU A 183 3.58 -6.63 -0.54
CA GLU A 183 2.49 -5.84 0.03
C GLU A 183 1.17 -6.11 -0.67
N ALA A 184 1.16 -6.12 -2.01
CA ALA A 184 -0.03 -6.50 -2.78
C ALA A 184 -0.52 -7.92 -2.45
N GLY A 185 0.40 -8.87 -2.21
CA GLY A 185 0.07 -10.23 -1.77
C GLY A 185 -0.63 -10.26 -0.40
N ARG A 186 -0.12 -9.51 0.58
CA ARG A 186 -0.74 -9.43 1.92
C ARG A 186 -2.12 -8.79 1.89
N GLU A 187 -2.32 -7.76 1.06
CA GLU A 187 -3.66 -7.18 0.86
C GLU A 187 -4.62 -8.18 0.21
N ALA A 188 -4.16 -8.96 -0.76
CA ALA A 188 -4.96 -9.99 -1.40
C ALA A 188 -5.33 -11.11 -0.41
N GLU A 189 -4.39 -11.56 0.43
CA GLU A 189 -4.61 -12.55 1.47
C GLU A 189 -5.62 -12.07 2.51
N ALA A 190 -5.50 -10.82 2.98
CA ALA A 190 -6.46 -10.22 3.91
C ALA A 190 -7.88 -10.17 3.32
N ARG A 191 -8.02 -9.81 2.04
CA ARG A 191 -9.33 -9.81 1.35
C ARG A 191 -9.89 -11.22 1.18
N LEU A 192 -9.03 -12.20 0.88
CA LEU A 192 -9.42 -13.61 0.78
C LEU A 192 -9.92 -14.14 2.11
N ALA A 193 -9.18 -13.88 3.20
CA ALA A 193 -9.57 -14.31 4.55
C ALA A 193 -10.95 -13.74 4.94
N VAL A 194 -11.23 -12.47 4.64
CA VAL A 194 -12.56 -11.88 4.87
C VAL A 194 -13.64 -12.54 4.01
N ALA A 195 -13.35 -12.87 2.76
CA ALA A 195 -14.30 -13.54 1.88
C ALA A 195 -14.59 -14.98 2.32
N GLU A 196 -13.57 -15.72 2.76
CA GLU A 196 -13.69 -17.07 3.33
C GLU A 196 -14.53 -17.05 4.61
N GLU A 197 -14.31 -16.05 5.47
CA GLU A 197 -15.12 -15.84 6.67
C GLU A 197 -16.60 -15.63 6.33
N ARG A 198 -16.89 -14.78 5.35
CA ARG A 198 -18.26 -14.54 4.87
C ARG A 198 -18.92 -15.79 4.31
N LEU A 199 -18.18 -16.61 3.57
CA LEU A 199 -18.69 -17.88 3.03
C LEU A 199 -18.93 -18.91 4.13
N ARG A 200 -18.05 -18.98 5.13
CA ARG A 200 -18.25 -19.83 6.31
C ARG A 200 -19.50 -19.41 7.05
N PHE A 201 -19.65 -18.12 7.35
CA PHE A 201 -20.82 -17.56 8.01
C PHE A 201 -22.12 -17.84 7.24
N ALA A 202 -22.11 -17.67 5.91
CA ALA A 202 -23.28 -17.96 5.08
C ALA A 202 -23.67 -19.45 5.13
N ARG A 203 -22.69 -20.36 5.22
CA ARG A 203 -22.93 -21.80 5.35
C ARG A 203 -23.52 -22.14 6.72
N ASP A 204 -22.92 -21.63 7.78
CA ASP A 204 -23.40 -21.85 9.15
C ASP A 204 -24.84 -21.32 9.31
N LEU A 205 -25.13 -20.17 8.72
CA LEU A 205 -26.48 -19.61 8.68
C LEU A 205 -27.45 -20.49 7.87
N HIS A 206 -27.02 -20.98 6.70
CA HIS A 206 -27.83 -21.86 5.87
C HIS A 206 -28.16 -23.18 6.57
N ASP A 207 -27.21 -23.77 7.30
CA ASP A 207 -27.43 -25.03 8.01
C ASP A 207 -28.45 -24.87 9.15
N VAL A 208 -28.33 -23.79 9.93
CA VAL A 208 -29.29 -23.47 11.02
C VAL A 208 -30.70 -23.22 10.48
N ILE A 209 -30.82 -22.45 9.39
CA ILE A 209 -32.12 -22.14 8.78
C ILE A 209 -32.70 -23.36 8.06
N GLY A 210 -31.90 -24.05 7.26
CA GLY A 210 -32.33 -25.15 6.40
C GLY A 210 -32.90 -26.33 7.19
N HIS A 211 -32.25 -26.70 8.28
CA HIS A 211 -32.76 -27.78 9.14
C HIS A 211 -34.12 -27.44 9.74
N ARG A 212 -34.28 -26.21 10.26
CA ARG A 212 -35.54 -25.79 10.88
C ARG A 212 -36.69 -25.63 9.89
N LEU A 213 -36.42 -25.07 8.72
CA LEU A 213 -37.42 -24.95 7.67
C LEU A 213 -37.91 -26.33 7.22
N THR A 214 -37.03 -27.32 7.15
CA THR A 214 -37.40 -28.71 6.82
C THR A 214 -38.36 -29.30 7.86
N VAL A 215 -38.09 -29.13 9.16
CA VAL A 215 -38.97 -29.62 10.23
C VAL A 215 -40.31 -28.87 10.24
N ILE A 216 -40.30 -27.56 10.00
CA ILE A 216 -41.52 -26.75 9.89
C ILE A 216 -42.38 -27.24 8.72
N ALA A 217 -41.79 -27.49 7.55
CA ALA A 217 -42.50 -28.00 6.39
C ALA A 217 -43.15 -29.36 6.66
N LEU A 218 -42.40 -30.30 7.26
CA LEU A 218 -42.91 -31.62 7.65
C LEU A 218 -44.09 -31.54 8.64
N LYS A 219 -44.01 -30.65 9.64
CA LYS A 219 -45.12 -30.45 10.59
C LYS A 219 -46.33 -29.78 9.95
N ALA A 220 -46.12 -28.86 9.00
CA ALA A 220 -47.20 -28.23 8.27
C ALA A 220 -47.96 -29.25 7.38
N GLU A 221 -47.22 -30.14 6.72
CA GLU A 221 -47.80 -31.24 5.94
C GLU A 221 -48.60 -32.21 6.84
N LEU A 222 -48.06 -32.57 8.01
CA LEU A 222 -48.77 -33.40 8.99
C LEU A 222 -50.06 -32.71 9.49
N ALA A 223 -50.01 -31.41 9.82
CA ALA A 223 -51.19 -30.66 10.23
C ALA A 223 -52.26 -30.64 9.12
N GLY A 224 -51.86 -30.48 7.85
CA GLY A 224 -52.76 -30.58 6.70
C GLY A 224 -53.42 -31.95 6.58
N SER A 225 -52.66 -33.03 6.77
CA SER A 225 -53.20 -34.41 6.71
C SER A 225 -54.17 -34.75 7.85
N LEU A 226 -54.08 -34.04 8.99
CA LEU A 226 -54.91 -34.26 10.17
C LEU A 226 -56.16 -33.36 10.22
N ALA A 227 -56.32 -32.42 9.29
CA ALA A 227 -57.38 -31.42 9.29
C ALA A 227 -58.79 -32.01 9.45
N ASP A 228 -59.09 -33.09 8.71
CA ASP A 228 -60.40 -33.74 8.73
C ASP A 228 -60.49 -34.93 9.70
N VAL A 229 -59.36 -35.37 10.26
CA VAL A 229 -59.26 -36.60 11.06
C VAL A 229 -59.15 -36.30 12.55
N ASP A 230 -58.31 -35.34 12.94
CA ASP A 230 -58.09 -34.96 14.34
C ASP A 230 -57.81 -33.45 14.47
N PRO A 231 -58.87 -32.63 14.52
CA PRO A 231 -58.76 -31.18 14.65
C PRO A 231 -58.02 -30.73 15.93
N ARG A 232 -58.01 -31.55 16.98
CA ARG A 232 -57.29 -31.21 18.22
C ARG A 232 -55.78 -31.36 18.04
N ARG A 233 -55.31 -32.38 17.33
CA ARG A 233 -53.88 -32.51 16.97
C ARG A 233 -53.41 -31.42 16.02
N VAL A 234 -54.27 -30.90 15.14
CA VAL A 234 -53.94 -29.76 14.27
C VAL A 234 -53.55 -28.52 15.09
N VAL A 235 -54.28 -28.23 16.17
CA VAL A 235 -53.95 -27.10 17.08
C VAL A 235 -52.59 -27.31 17.74
N ALA A 236 -52.25 -28.55 18.14
CA ALA A 236 -50.95 -28.86 18.73
C ALA A 236 -49.79 -28.73 17.72
N GLU A 237 -49.98 -29.20 16.48
CA GLU A 237 -48.95 -29.10 15.43
C GLU A 237 -48.73 -27.65 14.98
N THR A 238 -49.79 -26.85 14.87
CA THR A 238 -49.69 -25.42 14.53
C THR A 238 -48.97 -24.60 15.60
N GLU A 239 -49.20 -24.89 16.89
CA GLU A 239 -48.45 -24.25 17.98
C GLU A 239 -46.97 -24.68 18.01
N ALA A 240 -46.68 -25.94 17.68
CA ALA A 240 -45.32 -26.42 17.51
C ALA A 240 -44.59 -25.72 16.36
N ILE A 241 -45.26 -25.50 15.22
CA ILE A 241 -44.73 -24.72 14.09
C ILE A 241 -44.44 -23.28 14.52
N ARG A 242 -45.37 -22.62 15.22
CA ARG A 242 -45.20 -21.25 15.73
C ARG A 242 -43.97 -21.15 16.63
N THR A 243 -43.81 -22.10 17.54
CA THR A 243 -42.66 -22.15 18.46
C THR A 243 -41.35 -22.37 17.71
N LEU A 244 -41.30 -23.33 16.79
CA LEU A 244 -40.11 -23.63 15.98
C LEU A 244 -39.69 -22.45 15.10
N ALA A 245 -40.64 -21.79 14.45
CA ALA A 245 -40.38 -20.60 13.64
C ALA A 245 -39.88 -19.42 14.51
N GLY A 246 -40.49 -19.22 15.69
CA GLY A 246 -40.05 -18.20 16.64
C GLY A 246 -38.63 -18.43 17.15
N THR A 247 -38.27 -19.67 17.47
CA THR A 247 -36.90 -20.05 17.88
C THR A 247 -35.91 -19.90 16.72
N ALA A 248 -36.28 -20.32 15.50
CA ALA A 248 -35.46 -20.13 14.30
C ALA A 248 -35.08 -18.66 14.07
N LEU A 249 -36.08 -17.78 14.15
CA LEU A 249 -35.89 -16.35 13.94
C LEU A 249 -34.99 -15.73 15.02
N ARG A 250 -35.10 -16.22 16.27
CA ARG A 250 -34.26 -15.77 17.40
C ARG A 250 -32.80 -16.14 17.20
N GLU A 251 -32.52 -17.39 16.84
CA GLU A 251 -31.14 -17.84 16.62
C GLU A 251 -30.49 -17.18 15.41
N VAL A 252 -31.23 -16.93 14.33
CA VAL A 252 -30.74 -16.12 13.21
C VAL A 252 -30.40 -14.70 13.66
N ARG A 253 -31.28 -14.07 14.46
CA ARG A 253 -31.03 -12.72 14.99
C ARG A 253 -29.83 -12.68 15.93
N GLU A 254 -29.65 -13.68 16.79
CA GLU A 254 -28.49 -13.77 17.68
C GLU A 254 -27.19 -13.96 16.88
N THR A 255 -27.20 -14.86 15.89
CA THR A 255 -26.04 -15.13 15.02
C THR A 255 -25.64 -13.92 14.16
N VAL A 256 -26.61 -13.18 13.63
CA VAL A 256 -26.35 -11.94 12.87
C VAL A 256 -25.95 -10.79 13.80
N HIS A 257 -26.56 -10.66 14.98
CA HIS A 257 -26.21 -9.59 15.90
C HIS A 257 -24.81 -9.72 16.46
N ASP A 258 -24.29 -10.92 16.68
CA ASP A 258 -22.92 -11.12 17.18
C ASP A 258 -21.87 -10.54 16.21
N VAL A 259 -22.14 -10.59 14.90
CA VAL A 259 -21.31 -10.01 13.82
C VAL A 259 -21.41 -8.48 13.74
N HIS A 260 -22.56 -7.90 14.08
CA HIS A 260 -22.81 -6.44 14.06
C HIS A 260 -22.51 -5.72 15.39
N THR A 261 -21.99 -6.40 16.41
CA THR A 261 -21.69 -5.77 17.71
C THR A 261 -20.50 -4.80 17.70
N THR A 262 -19.88 -4.52 16.55
CA THR A 262 -18.67 -3.70 16.50
C THR A 262 -18.93 -2.19 16.35
N ASP A 263 -20.16 -1.78 16.00
CA ASP A 263 -20.49 -0.36 15.82
C ASP A 263 -21.52 0.14 16.85
N VAL A 264 -21.04 0.97 17.79
CA VAL A 264 -21.87 1.62 18.82
C VAL A 264 -22.90 2.55 18.17
N ASP A 265 -22.57 3.16 17.03
CA ASP A 265 -23.46 4.08 16.32
C ASP A 265 -24.67 3.35 15.75
N GLU A 266 -24.47 2.15 15.20
CA GLU A 266 -25.55 1.31 14.68
C GLU A 266 -26.49 0.87 15.81
N GLN A 267 -25.96 0.56 17.00
CA GLN A 267 -26.77 0.21 18.17
C GLN A 267 -27.55 1.42 18.73
N LEU A 268 -26.96 2.61 18.76
CA LEU A 268 -27.63 3.85 19.21
C LEU A 268 -28.77 4.26 18.26
N ARG A 269 -28.56 4.14 16.94
CA ARG A 269 -29.61 4.40 15.94
C ARG A 269 -30.77 3.41 16.04
N ALA A 270 -30.47 2.13 16.23
CA ALA A 270 -31.49 1.11 16.44
C ALA A 270 -32.31 1.37 17.72
N ALA A 271 -31.64 1.78 18.80
CA ALA A 271 -32.28 2.16 20.06
C ALA A 271 -33.25 3.35 19.91
N GLU A 272 -32.84 4.40 19.19
CA GLU A 272 -33.67 5.58 18.93
C GLU A 272 -34.95 5.21 18.16
N LEU A 273 -34.81 4.38 17.13
CA LEU A 273 -35.94 3.94 16.30
C LEU A 273 -36.99 3.17 17.13
N VAL A 274 -36.53 2.23 17.96
CA VAL A 274 -37.40 1.42 18.83
C VAL A 274 -38.13 2.30 19.84
N LEU A 275 -37.41 3.18 20.55
CA LEU A 275 -38.01 4.07 21.55
C LEU A 275 -39.01 5.06 20.93
N THR A 276 -38.67 5.62 19.77
CA THR A 276 -39.57 6.54 19.04
C THR A 276 -40.83 5.82 18.57
N SER A 277 -40.71 4.58 18.08
CA SER A 277 -41.86 3.76 17.68
C SER A 277 -42.77 3.40 18.86
N ALA A 278 -42.22 3.32 20.07
CA ALA A 278 -42.95 3.11 21.32
C ALA A 278 -43.54 4.43 21.89
N GLY A 279 -43.42 5.56 21.19
CA GLY A 279 -43.90 6.87 21.65
C GLY A 279 -43.04 7.49 22.76
N VAL A 280 -41.86 6.92 23.04
CA VAL A 280 -40.90 7.44 24.03
C VAL A 280 -40.02 8.48 23.36
N ARG A 281 -40.02 9.70 23.90
CA ARG A 281 -39.15 10.78 23.41
C ARG A 281 -37.71 10.47 23.80
N CYS A 282 -36.91 10.03 22.83
CA CYS A 282 -35.49 9.73 23.00
C CYS A 282 -34.64 10.93 22.54
N THR A 283 -33.54 11.22 23.24
CA THR A 283 -32.53 12.19 22.80
C THR A 283 -31.17 11.63 23.16
N ILE A 284 -30.37 11.32 22.15
CA ILE A 284 -29.06 10.69 22.32
C ILE A 284 -27.98 11.77 22.14
N HIS A 285 -27.18 11.98 23.18
CA HIS A 285 -25.98 12.81 23.12
C HIS A 285 -24.77 11.94 23.40
N TYR A 286 -23.88 11.81 22.43
CA TYR A 286 -22.59 11.18 22.61
C TYR A 286 -21.53 11.99 21.86
N GLU A 287 -20.34 12.02 22.43
CA GLU A 287 -19.14 12.57 21.80
C GLU A 287 -18.38 11.41 21.18
N GLU A 288 -17.79 11.61 20.01
CA GLU A 288 -17.05 10.56 19.29
C GLU A 288 -15.83 10.15 20.14
N LEU A 289 -15.99 9.08 20.92
CA LEU A 289 -14.97 8.53 21.80
C LEU A 289 -14.21 7.44 21.04
N ASP A 290 -12.89 7.55 21.01
CA ASP A 290 -12.01 6.52 20.46
C ASP A 290 -11.97 5.31 21.42
N LEU A 291 -13.02 4.50 21.38
CA LEU A 291 -13.23 3.36 22.28
C LEU A 291 -12.55 2.11 21.74
N SER A 292 -11.89 1.38 22.63
CA SER A 292 -11.44 0.01 22.33
C SER A 292 -12.63 -0.85 21.88
N PRO A 293 -12.48 -1.75 20.88
CA PRO A 293 -13.56 -2.61 20.38
C PRO A 293 -14.27 -3.43 21.46
N VAL A 294 -13.57 -3.77 22.55
CA VAL A 294 -14.17 -4.50 23.69
C VAL A 294 -15.10 -3.59 24.50
N THR A 295 -14.72 -2.33 24.71
CA THR A 295 -15.50 -1.34 25.45
C THR A 295 -16.72 -0.89 24.64
N ALA A 296 -16.56 -0.74 23.32
CA ALA A 296 -17.65 -0.49 22.37
C ALA A 296 -18.72 -1.59 22.43
N ARG A 297 -18.32 -2.86 22.37
CA ARG A 297 -19.22 -4.03 22.52
C ARG A 297 -19.97 -4.03 23.84
N PHE A 298 -19.26 -3.78 24.95
CA PHE A 298 -19.86 -3.72 26.27
C PHE A 298 -20.92 -2.59 26.35
N LEU A 299 -20.59 -1.38 25.90
CA LEU A 299 -21.52 -0.25 25.84
C LEU A 299 -22.74 -0.53 24.96
N GLY A 300 -22.54 -1.11 23.77
CA GLY A 300 -23.64 -1.51 22.89
C GLY A 300 -24.60 -2.50 23.55
N SER A 301 -24.06 -3.48 24.29
CA SER A 301 -24.89 -4.45 25.04
C SER A 301 -25.68 -3.79 26.18
N VAL A 302 -25.07 -2.83 26.90
CA VAL A 302 -25.72 -2.09 27.99
C VAL A 302 -26.83 -1.19 27.47
N VAL A 303 -26.61 -0.50 26.34
CA VAL A 303 -27.64 0.35 25.70
C VAL A 303 -28.84 -0.49 25.29
N ARG A 304 -28.62 -1.63 24.63
CA ARG A 304 -29.70 -2.52 24.19
C ARG A 304 -30.54 -3.05 25.37
N GLU A 305 -29.87 -3.51 26.43
CA GLU A 305 -30.55 -3.98 27.64
C GLU A 305 -31.34 -2.85 28.32
N GLY A 306 -30.79 -1.63 28.35
CA GLY A 306 -31.48 -0.44 28.85
C GLY A 306 -32.72 -0.06 28.05
N VAL A 307 -32.67 -0.15 26.72
CA VAL A 307 -33.83 0.08 25.83
C VAL A 307 -34.90 -0.97 26.05
N THR A 308 -34.49 -2.24 26.12
CA THR A 308 -35.42 -3.37 26.34
C THR A 308 -36.16 -3.21 27.67
N LYS A 309 -35.46 -2.82 28.74
CA LYS A 309 -36.06 -2.54 30.06
C LYS A 309 -36.95 -1.30 30.08
N SER A 310 -36.59 -0.24 29.36
CA SER A 310 -37.39 1.00 29.32
C SER A 310 -38.65 0.91 28.46
N CYS A 311 -38.70 0.01 27.48
CA CYS A 311 -39.94 -0.30 26.76
C CYS A 311 -40.96 -1.06 27.64
N ASP A 312 -40.50 -1.79 28.66
CA ASP A 312 -41.37 -2.57 29.56
C ASP A 312 -41.92 -1.73 30.74
N THR A 313 -41.31 -0.58 31.01
CA THR A 313 -41.70 0.33 32.11
C THR A 313 -41.70 1.77 31.61
N ALA A 314 -42.86 2.43 31.51
CA ALA A 314 -42.99 3.81 31.05
C ALA A 314 -42.13 4.80 31.87
N THR A 315 -40.88 5.00 31.46
CA THR A 315 -39.89 5.75 32.23
C THR A 315 -39.11 6.69 31.30
N ARG A 316 -39.06 7.98 31.64
CA ARG A 316 -38.16 8.94 30.98
C ARG A 316 -36.72 8.65 31.38
N VAL A 317 -35.90 8.17 30.44
CA VAL A 317 -34.46 8.00 30.63
C VAL A 317 -33.75 9.27 30.12
N ARG A 318 -32.97 9.92 30.98
CA ARG A 318 -32.04 11.01 30.62
C ARG A 318 -30.63 10.54 30.94
N ALA A 319 -29.80 10.32 29.92
CA ALA A 319 -28.38 10.03 30.09
C ALA A 319 -27.57 11.29 29.73
N THR A 320 -26.70 11.72 30.64
CA THR A 320 -25.75 12.81 30.42
C THR A 320 -24.34 12.28 30.64
N SER A 321 -23.49 12.36 29.62
CA SER A 321 -22.04 12.23 29.74
C SER A 321 -21.43 13.61 29.50
N GLY A 322 -20.76 14.16 30.50
CA GLY A 322 -20.12 15.47 30.41
C GLY A 322 -19.69 15.99 31.78
N SER A 323 -18.38 16.02 32.01
CA SER A 323 -17.76 16.63 33.19
C SER A 323 -17.84 18.15 33.14
N ARG A 324 -18.92 18.75 33.67
CA ARG A 324 -18.91 20.13 34.18
C ARG A 324 -20.13 20.39 35.09
N PRO A 325 -19.94 20.87 36.33
CA PRO A 325 -21.07 21.19 37.21
C PRO A 325 -21.75 22.50 36.76
N PRO A 326 -23.04 22.71 37.13
CA PRO A 326 -23.79 23.89 36.75
C PRO A 326 -23.26 25.13 37.47
N ALA A 327 -22.98 26.19 36.72
CA ALA A 327 -22.67 27.50 37.28
C ALA A 327 -23.95 28.09 37.89
N THR A 328 -23.99 28.13 39.22
CA THR A 328 -24.87 29.00 40.00
C THR A 328 -24.22 30.37 40.19
N ALA A 329 -24.88 31.43 39.73
CA ALA A 329 -24.87 32.82 40.23
C ALA A 329 -25.95 33.56 39.41
N ALA A 330 -27.11 34.01 39.92
CA ALA A 330 -27.41 34.93 41.03
C ALA A 330 -26.75 36.31 40.85
N GLY A 331 -27.58 37.34 40.62
CA GLY A 331 -27.19 38.75 40.56
C GLY A 331 -27.83 39.49 39.41
#